data_AF-W5UST7-F1
#
_entry.id   AF-W5UST7-F1
#
_cell.length_a   1.000
_cell.length_b   1.000
_cell.length_c   1.000
_cell.angle_alpha   90.00
_cell.angle_beta   90.00
_cell.angle_gamma   90.00
#
_symmetry.space_group_name_H-M   'P 1'
#
loop_
_entity.id
_entity.type
_entity.pdbx_description
1 polymer ?
#
loop_
_entity_poly.entity_id
_entity_poly.type
_entity_poly.pdbx_seq_one_letter_code
_entity_poly.pdbx_strand_id
1 'polypeptide(L)'
;METDASLIVLISILAIAIVGFLSYSFVSNKIKRDRIMKHKKAMKELEERSLAEFCARVNIVIENNKEMLNKFVVSIGFIKMSDINLIAKYSLEHFMKHEKVVESFINNPYKTTDIFIDNLSELVQSKSNLWDKKNSKNLEYFRDLQSFLQNYEDPKIADLYKQSQEKYSQFFQNLVSDLNFGKIDIDKFKNEIIAYDEQISALEKSIETKPLTKKEQIIEKFKSLLIWKR
;
A
#
# COMPACT_ATOMS: atom_id res chain seq x y z
N MET A 1 -13.41 71.75 11.43
CA MET A 1 -12.98 71.02 10.21
C MET A 1 -11.76 70.12 10.45
N GLU A 2 -11.40 69.77 11.69
CA GLU A 2 -10.26 68.86 11.97
C GLU A 2 -10.69 67.40 12.19
N THR A 3 -11.96 67.16 12.49
CA THR A 3 -12.54 65.83 12.73
C THR A 3 -12.61 64.97 11.47
N ASP A 4 -12.75 65.58 10.30
CA ASP A 4 -13.01 64.87 9.05
C ASP A 4 -11.75 64.17 8.53
N ALA A 5 -10.58 64.82 8.61
CA ALA A 5 -9.31 64.26 8.16
C ALA A 5 -8.88 63.05 9.00
N SER A 6 -9.00 63.15 10.33
CA SER A 6 -8.63 62.06 11.25
C SER A 6 -9.54 60.83 11.08
N LEU A 7 -10.84 61.04 10.85
CA LEU A 7 -11.80 59.96 10.61
C LEU A 7 -11.51 59.25 9.27
N ILE A 8 -11.20 60.01 8.21
CA ILE A 8 -10.84 59.46 6.89
C ILE A 8 -9.57 58.61 6.96
N VAL A 9 -8.55 59.07 7.70
CA VAL A 9 -7.29 58.32 7.88
C VAL A 9 -7.55 57.01 8.64
N LEU A 10 -8.36 57.04 9.70
CA LEU A 10 -8.71 55.84 10.46
C LEU A 10 -9.47 54.81 9.61
N ILE A 11 -10.47 55.26 8.84
CA ILE A 11 -11.24 54.40 7.93
C ILE A 11 -10.32 53.79 6.85
N SER A 12 -9.38 54.57 6.33
CA SER A 12 -8.43 54.09 5.31
C SER A 12 -7.52 52.99 5.85
N ILE A 13 -7.00 53.15 7.08
CA ILE A 13 -6.19 52.13 7.75
C ILE A 13 -7.01 50.85 7.99
N LEU A 14 -8.25 51.00 8.46
CA LEU A 14 -9.16 49.87 8.69
C LEU A 14 -9.47 49.12 7.39
N ALA A 15 -9.73 49.87 6.30
CA ALA A 15 -9.99 49.30 4.98
C ALA A 15 -8.77 48.51 4.46
N ILE A 16 -7.56 49.06 4.59
CA ILE A 16 -6.31 48.36 4.22
C ILE A 16 -6.13 47.09 5.07
N ALA A 17 -6.39 47.14 6.37
CA ALA A 17 -6.30 45.99 7.26
C ALA A 17 -7.30 44.88 6.87
N ILE A 18 -8.54 45.25 6.54
CA ILE A 18 -9.58 44.31 6.08
C ILE A 18 -9.17 43.69 4.73
N VAL A 19 -8.74 44.49 3.76
CA VAL A 19 -8.31 44.00 2.44
C VAL A 19 -7.08 43.08 2.57
N GLY A 20 -6.13 43.43 3.42
CA GLY A 20 -4.96 42.62 3.74
C GLY A 20 -5.33 41.28 4.36
N PHE A 21 -6.23 41.28 5.35
CA PHE A 21 -6.73 40.07 6.00
C PHE A 21 -7.49 39.16 5.03
N LEU A 22 -8.39 39.72 4.22
CA LEU A 22 -9.13 38.96 3.21
C LEU A 22 -8.17 38.35 2.18
N SER A 23 -7.23 39.13 1.65
CA SER A 23 -6.23 38.65 0.68
C SER A 23 -5.38 37.51 1.25
N TYR A 24 -4.89 37.65 2.49
CA TYR A 24 -4.15 36.59 3.18
C TYR A 24 -5.01 35.33 3.41
N SER A 25 -6.28 35.50 3.80
CA SER A 25 -7.22 34.39 3.99
C SER A 25 -7.47 33.61 2.70
N PHE A 26 -7.70 34.30 1.58
CA PHE A 26 -7.89 33.66 0.27
C PHE A 26 -6.63 32.91 -0.20
N VAL A 27 -5.45 33.52 -0.09
CA VAL A 27 -4.19 32.88 -0.51
C VAL A 27 -3.87 31.69 0.39
N SER A 28 -3.96 31.84 1.71
CA SER A 28 -3.68 30.75 2.66
C SER A 28 -4.65 29.59 2.51
N ASN A 29 -5.95 29.84 2.27
CA ASN A 29 -6.94 28.80 2.02
C ASN A 29 -6.68 28.06 0.71
N LYS A 30 -6.27 28.76 -0.36
CA LYS A 30 -5.89 28.13 -1.62
C LYS A 30 -4.68 27.22 -1.45
N ILE A 31 -3.62 27.68 -0.79
CA ILE A 31 -2.41 26.89 -0.53
C ILE A 31 -2.74 25.66 0.33
N LYS A 32 -3.53 25.82 1.39
CA LYS A 32 -3.99 24.71 2.24
C LYS A 32 -4.76 23.67 1.41
N ARG A 33 -5.69 24.12 0.57
CA ARG A 33 -6.50 23.24 -0.28
C ARG A 33 -5.64 22.48 -1.28
N ASP A 34 -4.71 23.15 -1.96
CA ASP A 34 -3.82 22.54 -2.94
C ASP A 34 -2.87 21.53 -2.27
N ARG A 35 -2.39 21.83 -1.04
CA ARG A 35 -1.60 20.89 -0.23
C ARG A 35 -2.41 19.64 0.14
N ILE A 36 -3.66 19.81 0.58
CA ILE A 36 -4.55 18.69 0.92
C ILE A 36 -4.84 17.83 -0.32
N MET A 37 -5.10 18.45 -1.47
CA MET A 37 -5.33 17.72 -2.72
C MET A 37 -4.10 16.93 -3.15
N LYS A 38 -2.90 17.52 -3.07
CA LYS A 38 -1.64 16.83 -3.39
C LYS A 38 -1.40 15.66 -2.45
N HIS A 39 -1.63 15.84 -1.15
CA HIS A 39 -1.49 14.79 -0.16
C HIS A 39 -2.49 13.65 -0.39
N LYS A 40 -3.77 13.98 -0.63
CA LYS A 40 -4.81 13.01 -0.96
C LYS A 40 -4.46 12.20 -2.21
N LYS A 41 -3.94 12.87 -3.25
CA LYS A 41 -3.52 12.18 -4.48
C LYS A 41 -2.35 11.22 -4.23
N ALA A 42 -1.32 11.67 -3.51
CA ALA A 42 -0.18 10.82 -3.17
C ALA A 42 -0.60 9.60 -2.33
N MET A 43 -1.50 9.79 -1.36
CA MET A 43 -2.04 8.68 -0.55
C MET A 43 -2.86 7.70 -1.39
N LYS A 44 -3.68 8.19 -2.33
CA LYS A 44 -4.43 7.32 -3.25
C LYS A 44 -3.49 6.51 -4.15
N GLU A 45 -2.45 7.14 -4.70
CA GLU A 45 -1.44 6.43 -5.51
C GLU A 45 -0.71 5.36 -4.68
N LEU A 46 -0.36 5.68 -3.43
CA LEU A 46 0.26 4.72 -2.50
C LEU A 46 -0.69 3.55 -2.20
N GLU A 47 -1.96 3.83 -1.97
CA GLU A 47 -3.01 2.84 -1.70
C GLU A 47 -3.23 1.91 -2.90
N GLU A 48 -3.36 2.45 -4.11
CA GLU A 48 -3.51 1.65 -5.34
C GLU A 48 -2.30 0.75 -5.59
N ARG A 49 -1.09 1.27 -5.39
CA ARG A 49 0.15 0.48 -5.55
C ARG A 49 0.25 -0.61 -4.50
N SER A 50 -0.03 -0.30 -3.23
CA SER A 50 -0.04 -1.27 -2.15
C SER A 50 -1.12 -2.32 -2.37
N LEU A 51 -2.31 -1.92 -2.81
CA LEU A 51 -3.42 -2.83 -3.11
C LEU A 51 -3.01 -3.84 -4.17
N ALA A 52 -2.42 -3.36 -5.28
CA ALA A 52 -1.92 -4.24 -6.34
C ALA A 52 -0.84 -5.21 -5.85
N GLU A 53 0.15 -4.68 -5.12
CA GLU A 53 1.28 -5.47 -4.62
C GLU A 53 0.82 -6.57 -3.64
N PHE A 54 0.05 -6.20 -2.62
CA PHE A 54 -0.36 -7.12 -1.57
C PHE A 54 -1.50 -8.04 -2.01
N CYS A 55 -2.41 -7.60 -2.89
CA CYS A 55 -3.43 -8.50 -3.46
C CYS A 55 -2.78 -9.64 -4.24
N ALA A 56 -1.75 -9.36 -5.05
CA ALA A 56 -1.01 -10.39 -5.76
C ALA A 56 -0.43 -11.43 -4.80
N ARG A 57 0.21 -10.97 -3.71
CA ARG A 57 0.83 -11.84 -2.71
C ARG A 57 -0.20 -12.67 -1.94
N VAL A 58 -1.31 -12.07 -1.53
CA VAL A 58 -2.42 -12.77 -0.85
C VAL A 58 -2.98 -13.88 -1.73
N ASN A 59 -3.22 -13.61 -3.01
CA ASN A 59 -3.74 -14.63 -3.94
C ASN A 59 -2.75 -15.79 -4.12
N ILE A 60 -1.45 -15.53 -4.21
CA ILE A 60 -0.44 -16.59 -4.25
C ILE A 60 -0.49 -17.48 -2.99
N VAL A 61 -0.65 -16.89 -1.80
CA VAL A 61 -0.79 -17.67 -0.55
C VAL A 61 -2.07 -18.51 -0.58
N ILE A 62 -3.19 -17.95 -1.02
CA ILE A 62 -4.48 -18.66 -1.15
C ILE A 62 -4.35 -19.85 -2.10
N GLU A 63 -3.83 -19.62 -3.31
CA GLU A 63 -3.68 -20.64 -4.35
C GLU A 63 -2.74 -21.78 -3.89
N ASN A 64 -1.55 -21.43 -3.39
CA ASN A 64 -0.60 -22.43 -2.91
C ASN A 64 -1.15 -23.21 -1.71
N ASN A 65 -1.86 -22.54 -0.79
CA ASN A 65 -2.49 -23.23 0.33
C ASN A 65 -3.54 -24.23 -0.15
N LYS A 66 -4.37 -23.87 -1.13
CA LYS A 66 -5.34 -24.78 -1.74
C LYS A 66 -4.65 -25.96 -2.41
N GLU A 67 -3.56 -25.73 -3.13
CA GLU A 67 -2.77 -26.81 -3.72
C GLU A 67 -2.17 -27.74 -2.68
N MET A 68 -1.60 -27.20 -1.60
CA MET A 68 -1.03 -27.98 -0.50
C MET A 68 -2.11 -28.84 0.16
N LEU A 69 -3.30 -28.29 0.40
CA LEU A 69 -4.43 -29.04 0.96
C LEU A 69 -4.91 -30.16 0.03
N ASN A 70 -4.97 -29.91 -1.28
CA ASN A 70 -5.39 -30.92 -2.27
C ASN A 70 -4.37 -32.06 -2.41
N LYS A 71 -3.08 -31.76 -2.28
CA LYS A 71 -1.98 -32.73 -2.36
C LYS A 71 -1.65 -33.37 -1.00
N PHE A 72 -2.26 -32.91 0.09
CA PHE A 72 -1.96 -33.39 1.43
C PHE A 72 -2.40 -34.84 1.61
N VAL A 73 -1.42 -35.72 1.85
CA VAL A 73 -1.67 -37.10 2.23
C VAL A 73 -1.10 -37.36 3.63
N VAL A 74 -1.96 -37.86 4.51
CA VAL A 74 -1.63 -38.10 5.92
C VAL A 74 -0.43 -39.06 6.03
N SER A 75 0.59 -38.66 6.79
CA SER A 75 1.77 -39.46 7.11
C SER A 75 2.70 -39.84 5.94
N ILE A 76 2.53 -39.24 4.76
CA ILE A 76 3.44 -39.46 3.61
C ILE A 76 4.41 -38.29 3.41
N GLY A 77 4.00 -37.07 3.75
CA GLY A 77 4.80 -35.86 3.58
C GLY A 77 5.51 -35.36 4.85
N PHE A 78 6.51 -34.50 4.66
CA PHE A 78 7.17 -33.76 5.75
C PHE A 78 6.27 -32.66 6.33
N ILE A 79 5.41 -32.07 5.50
CA ILE A 79 4.45 -31.03 5.91
C ILE A 79 3.25 -31.68 6.61
N LYS A 80 2.97 -31.25 7.83
CA LYS A 80 1.76 -31.62 8.57
C LYS A 80 0.61 -30.67 8.23
N MET A 81 -0.62 -31.12 8.50
CA MET A 81 -1.81 -30.27 8.37
C MET A 81 -1.72 -28.98 9.21
N SER A 82 -1.11 -29.06 10.39
CA SER A 82 -0.82 -27.88 11.22
C SER A 82 0.05 -26.88 10.48
N ASP A 83 1.05 -27.38 9.76
CA ASP A 83 2.07 -26.56 9.10
C ASP A 83 1.45 -25.84 7.90
N ILE A 84 0.55 -26.48 7.14
CA ILE A 84 -0.22 -25.81 6.07
C ILE A 84 -1.00 -24.61 6.62
N ASN A 85 -1.68 -24.79 7.76
CA ASN A 85 -2.40 -23.68 8.40
C ASN A 85 -1.46 -22.59 8.91
N LEU A 86 -0.29 -22.96 9.46
CA LEU A 86 0.71 -22.02 9.95
C LEU A 86 1.38 -21.24 8.82
N ILE A 87 1.68 -21.87 7.68
CA ILE A 87 2.21 -21.24 6.48
C ILE A 87 1.30 -20.10 6.06
N ALA A 88 0.03 -20.39 5.81
CA ALA A 88 -0.96 -19.39 5.41
C ALA A 88 -1.08 -18.26 6.45
N LYS A 89 -1.17 -18.63 7.73
CA LYS A 89 -1.28 -17.67 8.82
C LYS A 89 -0.06 -16.74 8.89
N TYR A 90 1.16 -17.27 8.88
CA TYR A 90 2.38 -16.48 8.99
C TYR A 90 2.57 -15.55 7.80
N SER A 91 2.27 -16.02 6.58
CA SER A 91 2.34 -15.17 5.39
C SER A 91 1.36 -14.00 5.45
N LEU A 92 0.09 -14.27 5.76
CA LEU A 92 -0.94 -13.22 5.78
C LEU A 92 -0.81 -12.28 6.99
N GLU A 93 -0.46 -12.78 8.18
CA GLU A 93 -0.19 -11.95 9.36
C GLU A 93 0.97 -10.99 9.15
N HIS A 94 1.99 -11.42 8.41
CA HIS A 94 3.14 -10.57 8.13
C HIS A 94 2.75 -9.39 7.22
N PHE A 95 1.95 -9.64 6.17
CA PHE A 95 1.46 -8.57 5.29
C PHE A 95 0.70 -7.49 6.05
N MET A 96 -0.14 -7.86 7.02
CA MET A 96 -0.89 -6.89 7.84
C MET A 96 0.02 -5.96 8.67
N LYS A 97 1.25 -6.39 8.97
CA LYS A 97 2.22 -5.63 9.76
C LYS A 97 3.19 -4.82 8.89
N HIS A 98 3.13 -4.97 7.57
CA HIS A 98 4.04 -4.30 6.66
C HIS A 98 3.83 -2.78 6.69
N GLU A 99 4.92 -2.00 6.73
CA GLU A 99 4.92 -0.53 6.86
C GLU A 99 3.96 0.13 5.86
N LYS A 100 4.09 -0.21 4.57
CA LYS A 100 3.20 0.28 3.51
C LYS A 100 1.72 -0.06 3.72
N VAL A 101 1.40 -1.24 4.23
CA VAL A 101 0.00 -1.65 4.47
C VAL A 101 -0.58 -0.80 5.61
N VAL A 102 0.21 -0.63 6.67
CA VAL A 102 -0.16 0.22 7.81
C VAL A 102 -0.36 1.67 7.35
N GLU A 103 0.53 2.22 6.54
CA GLU A 103 0.42 3.59 6.02
C GLU A 103 -0.77 3.75 5.05
N SER A 104 -0.93 2.81 4.11
CA SER A 104 -1.91 2.91 3.02
C SER A 104 -3.35 2.66 3.47
N PHE A 105 -3.55 1.74 4.42
CA PHE A 105 -4.88 1.25 4.78
C PHE A 105 -5.29 1.58 6.21
N ILE A 106 -4.36 1.51 7.18
CA ILE A 106 -4.70 1.68 8.60
C ILE A 106 -4.63 3.16 9.01
N ASN A 107 -3.54 3.83 8.67
CA ASN A 107 -3.27 5.22 9.06
C ASN A 107 -3.77 6.24 8.02
N ASN A 108 -4.36 5.80 6.91
CA ASN A 108 -4.82 6.67 5.85
C ASN A 108 -6.06 7.47 6.31
N PRO A 109 -5.97 8.81 6.44
CA PRO A 109 -7.08 9.63 6.93
C PRO A 109 -8.23 9.74 5.92
N TYR A 110 -8.05 9.25 4.69
CA TYR A 110 -9.05 9.30 3.62
C TYR A 110 -9.82 7.98 3.44
N LYS A 111 -9.47 6.94 4.24
CA LYS A 111 -10.17 5.65 4.43
C LYS A 111 -11.05 5.20 3.26
N THR A 112 -10.41 4.70 2.20
CA THR A 112 -11.12 4.17 1.03
C THR A 112 -11.18 2.64 0.95
N THR A 113 -10.33 1.91 1.69
CA THR A 113 -10.20 0.44 1.54
C THR A 113 -10.12 -0.32 2.87
N ASP A 114 -11.00 -0.03 3.83
CA ASP A 114 -11.15 -0.83 5.07
C ASP A 114 -11.51 -2.29 4.74
N ILE A 115 -12.27 -2.50 3.65
CA ILE A 115 -12.75 -3.81 3.17
C ILE A 115 -11.59 -4.78 2.87
N PHE A 116 -10.46 -4.30 2.36
CA PHE A 116 -9.30 -5.16 2.06
C PHE A 116 -8.71 -5.75 3.35
N ILE A 117 -8.53 -4.91 4.37
CA ILE A 117 -7.96 -5.32 5.66
C ILE A 117 -8.93 -6.21 6.41
N ASP A 118 -10.22 -5.92 6.37
CA ASP A 118 -11.25 -6.74 7.02
C ASP A 118 -11.27 -8.15 6.43
N ASN A 119 -11.31 -8.28 5.09
CA ASN A 119 -11.26 -9.58 4.42
C ASN A 119 -9.96 -10.34 4.70
N LEU A 120 -8.83 -9.64 4.74
CA LEU A 120 -7.54 -10.24 5.06
C LEU A 120 -7.50 -10.74 6.53
N SER A 121 -8.00 -9.94 7.46
CA SER A 121 -8.07 -10.26 8.88
C SER A 121 -8.93 -11.50 9.15
N GLU A 122 -10.08 -11.63 8.46
CA GLU A 122 -10.93 -12.81 8.57
C GLU A 122 -10.23 -14.10 8.06
N LEU A 123 -9.45 -14.00 6.99
CA LEU A 123 -8.64 -15.13 6.50
C LEU A 123 -7.52 -15.49 7.49
N VAL A 124 -6.85 -14.51 8.08
CA VAL A 124 -5.79 -14.71 9.09
C VAL A 124 -6.31 -15.41 10.35
N GLN A 125 -7.50 -15.02 10.81
CA GLN A 125 -8.10 -15.55 12.04
C GLN A 125 -8.66 -16.98 11.85
N SER A 126 -9.01 -17.34 10.63
CA SER A 126 -9.56 -18.65 10.30
C SER A 126 -8.47 -19.65 9.90
N LYS A 127 -8.70 -20.94 10.18
CA LYS A 127 -7.79 -21.99 9.72
C LYS A 127 -7.94 -22.14 8.21
N SER A 128 -6.81 -22.16 7.50
CA SER A 128 -6.80 -22.14 6.03
C SER A 128 -7.46 -23.37 5.41
N ASN A 129 -7.49 -24.50 6.14
CA ASN A 129 -8.21 -25.70 5.75
C ASN A 129 -9.74 -25.59 5.81
N LEU A 130 -10.28 -24.53 6.39
CA LEU A 130 -11.70 -24.26 6.47
C LEU A 130 -12.15 -23.12 5.56
N TRP A 131 -11.24 -22.45 4.84
CA TRP A 131 -11.56 -21.25 4.06
C TRP A 131 -12.65 -21.51 3.01
N ASP A 132 -12.57 -22.61 2.27
CA ASP A 132 -13.60 -22.96 1.27
C ASP A 132 -15.01 -23.10 1.88
N LYS A 133 -15.10 -23.48 3.16
CA LYS A 133 -16.39 -23.69 3.86
C LYS A 133 -16.86 -22.47 4.63
N LYS A 134 -15.95 -21.72 5.26
CA LYS A 134 -16.28 -20.65 6.22
C LYS A 134 -15.98 -19.24 5.71
N ASN A 135 -15.06 -19.11 4.75
CA ASN A 135 -14.54 -17.83 4.27
C ASN A 135 -14.66 -17.72 2.73
N SER A 136 -15.62 -18.42 2.14
CA SER A 136 -15.83 -18.43 0.68
C SER A 136 -16.04 -17.03 0.10
N LYS A 137 -16.73 -16.15 0.83
CA LYS A 137 -16.92 -14.74 0.44
C LYS A 137 -15.61 -13.95 0.43
N ASN A 138 -14.71 -14.19 1.39
CA ASN A 138 -13.40 -13.53 1.40
C ASN A 138 -12.54 -14.03 0.25
N LEU A 139 -12.59 -15.33 -0.05
CA LEU A 139 -11.90 -15.91 -1.22
C LEU A 139 -12.43 -15.37 -2.54
N GLU A 140 -13.75 -15.15 -2.64
CA GLU A 140 -14.38 -14.52 -3.80
C GLU A 140 -13.94 -13.07 -3.96
N TYR A 141 -13.93 -12.29 -2.87
CA TYR A 141 -13.41 -10.92 -2.86
C TYR A 141 -11.99 -10.81 -3.45
N PHE A 142 -11.04 -11.63 -3.01
CA PHE A 142 -9.66 -11.56 -3.52
C PHE A 142 -9.53 -12.01 -4.98
N ARG A 143 -10.40 -12.92 -5.45
CA ARG A 143 -10.45 -13.36 -6.84
C ARG A 143 -11.02 -12.29 -7.76
N ASP A 144 -12.08 -11.61 -7.33
CA ASP A 144 -12.67 -10.50 -8.06
C ASP A 144 -11.70 -9.33 -8.11
N LEU A 145 -11.03 -9.04 -7.00
CA LEU A 145 -10.01 -8.00 -6.91
C LEU A 145 -8.81 -8.30 -7.83
N GLN A 146 -8.37 -9.56 -7.90
CA GLN A 146 -7.36 -10.00 -8.88
C GLN A 146 -7.82 -9.74 -10.32
N SER A 147 -9.05 -10.13 -10.65
CA SER A 147 -9.61 -9.96 -12.00
C SER A 147 -9.70 -8.48 -12.38
N PHE A 148 -10.04 -7.63 -11.42
CA PHE A 148 -10.04 -6.18 -11.55
C PHE A 148 -8.63 -5.61 -11.77
N LEU A 149 -7.66 -6.00 -10.93
CA LEU A 149 -6.29 -5.48 -10.99
C LEU A 149 -5.53 -5.92 -12.25
N GLN A 150 -5.79 -7.12 -12.76
CA GLN A 150 -5.20 -7.60 -14.01
C GLN A 150 -5.61 -6.77 -15.24
N ASN A 151 -6.80 -6.16 -15.18
CA ASN A 151 -7.38 -5.35 -16.24
C ASN A 151 -7.55 -3.87 -15.83
N TYR A 152 -6.77 -3.42 -14.85
CA TYR A 152 -6.88 -2.07 -14.32
C TYR A 152 -6.53 -1.01 -15.38
N GLU A 153 -7.23 0.12 -15.36
CA GLU A 153 -7.11 1.16 -16.39
C GLU A 153 -5.71 1.77 -16.47
N ASP A 154 -5.00 1.88 -15.34
CA ASP A 154 -3.59 2.32 -15.32
C ASP A 154 -2.66 1.13 -15.60
N PRO A 155 -1.96 1.10 -16.76
CA PRO A 155 -1.04 0.02 -17.09
C PRO A 155 0.07 -0.18 -16.07
N LYS A 156 0.50 0.89 -15.37
CA LYS A 156 1.55 0.79 -14.35
C LYS A 156 1.12 -0.05 -13.16
N ILE A 157 -0.15 0.04 -12.76
CA ILE A 157 -0.71 -0.73 -11.65
C ILE A 157 -0.92 -2.18 -12.06
N ALA A 158 -1.43 -2.42 -13.28
CA ALA A 158 -1.58 -3.76 -13.83
C ALA A 158 -0.21 -4.47 -13.98
N ASP A 159 0.81 -3.76 -14.46
CA ASP A 159 2.18 -4.29 -14.56
C ASP A 159 2.80 -4.54 -13.18
N LEU A 160 2.57 -3.63 -12.22
CA LEU A 160 3.01 -3.82 -10.84
C LEU A 160 2.40 -5.07 -10.22
N TYR A 161 1.10 -5.29 -10.42
CA TYR A 161 0.41 -6.50 -9.97
C TYR A 161 1.07 -7.76 -10.55
N LYS A 162 1.28 -7.81 -11.87
CA LYS A 162 1.89 -8.97 -12.54
C LYS A 162 3.32 -9.23 -12.05
N GLN A 163 4.14 -8.19 -11.94
CA GLN A 163 5.50 -8.32 -11.44
C GLN A 163 5.55 -8.79 -9.98
N SER A 164 4.65 -8.27 -9.13
CA SER A 164 4.51 -8.74 -7.74
C SER A 164 4.11 -10.21 -7.71
N GLN A 165 3.12 -10.59 -8.52
CA GLN A 165 2.64 -11.97 -8.63
C GLN A 165 3.76 -12.93 -9.04
N GLU A 166 4.50 -12.62 -10.10
CA GLU A 166 5.60 -13.46 -10.60
C GLU A 166 6.72 -13.62 -9.58
N LYS A 167 7.23 -12.50 -9.03
CA LYS A 167 8.34 -12.51 -8.06
C LYS A 167 7.96 -13.26 -6.79
N TYR A 168 6.78 -12.95 -6.25
CA TYR A 168 6.34 -13.57 -5.01
C TYR A 168 5.98 -15.05 -5.22
N SER A 169 5.39 -15.42 -6.36
CA SER A 169 5.14 -16.83 -6.70
C SER A 169 6.42 -17.66 -6.71
N GLN A 170 7.48 -17.17 -7.36
CA GLN A 170 8.77 -17.87 -7.41
C GLN A 170 9.38 -18.03 -6.02
N PHE A 171 9.44 -16.94 -5.25
CA PHE A 171 9.93 -16.96 -3.87
C PHE A 171 9.14 -17.96 -3.01
N PHE A 172 7.81 -17.86 -3.02
CA PHE A 172 6.93 -18.65 -2.18
C PHE A 172 6.96 -20.13 -2.53
N GLN A 173 6.96 -20.49 -3.82
CA GLN A 173 7.06 -21.87 -4.28
C GLN A 173 8.40 -22.51 -3.87
N ASN A 174 9.51 -21.77 -4.00
CA ASN A 174 10.82 -22.25 -3.54
C ASN A 174 10.82 -22.50 -2.03
N LEU A 175 10.25 -21.57 -1.26
CA LEU A 175 10.18 -21.67 0.19
C LEU A 175 9.31 -22.85 0.65
N VAL A 176 8.15 -23.04 0.03
CA VAL A 176 7.26 -24.19 0.28
C VAL A 176 7.92 -25.50 -0.15
N SER A 177 8.67 -25.52 -1.25
CA SER A 177 9.44 -26.68 -1.70
C SER A 177 10.51 -27.06 -0.68
N ASP A 178 11.29 -26.10 -0.19
CA ASP A 178 12.32 -26.34 0.81
C ASP A 178 11.73 -26.88 2.12
N LEU A 179 10.55 -26.41 2.53
CA LEU A 179 9.81 -26.95 3.66
C LEU A 179 9.32 -28.39 3.39
N ASN A 180 8.79 -28.66 2.19
CA ASN A 180 8.35 -30.00 1.77
C ASN A 180 9.47 -31.04 1.74
N PHE A 181 10.70 -30.62 1.45
CA PHE A 181 11.88 -31.50 1.45
C PHE A 181 12.64 -31.49 2.79
N GLY A 182 12.10 -30.84 3.83
CA GLY A 182 12.71 -30.78 5.16
C GLY A 182 14.03 -30.01 5.21
N LYS A 183 14.33 -29.15 4.23
CA LYS A 183 15.53 -28.30 4.23
C LYS A 183 15.42 -27.14 5.21
N ILE A 184 14.20 -26.72 5.49
CA ILE A 184 13.86 -25.69 6.47
C ILE A 184 12.71 -26.20 7.34
N ASP A 185 12.57 -25.64 8.54
CA ASP A 185 11.42 -25.84 9.40
C ASP A 185 10.44 -24.65 9.30
N ILE A 186 9.33 -24.73 10.03
CA ILE A 186 8.28 -23.72 10.01
C ILE A 186 8.72 -22.38 10.62
N ASP A 187 9.66 -22.39 11.56
CA ASP A 187 10.18 -21.17 12.19
C ASP A 187 11.12 -20.45 11.23
N LYS A 188 11.97 -21.19 10.52
CA LYS A 188 12.79 -20.66 9.44
C LYS A 188 11.94 -20.16 8.28
N PHE A 189 10.87 -20.88 7.90
CA PHE A 189 9.89 -20.40 6.91
C PHE A 189 9.36 -19.00 7.26
N LYS A 190 8.94 -18.80 8.52
CA LYS A 190 8.47 -17.50 9.00
C LYS A 190 9.56 -16.42 8.87
N ASN A 191 10.80 -16.74 9.24
CA ASN A 191 11.91 -15.79 9.17
C ASN A 191 12.27 -15.41 7.73
N GLU A 192 12.23 -16.35 6.78
CA GLU A 192 12.48 -16.09 5.37
C GLU A 192 11.42 -15.15 4.75
N ILE A 193 10.15 -15.27 5.17
CA ILE A 193 9.10 -14.32 4.77
C ILE A 193 9.43 -12.90 5.24
N ILE A 194 9.86 -12.76 6.50
CA ILE A 194 10.23 -11.47 7.07
C ILE A 194 11.44 -10.90 6.32
N ALA A 195 12.46 -11.72 6.08
CA ALA A 195 13.67 -11.32 5.36
C ALA A 195 13.38 -10.89 3.92
N TYR A 196 12.43 -11.55 3.23
CA TYR A 196 12.00 -11.14 1.89
C TYR A 196 11.42 -9.73 1.90
N ASP A 197 10.53 -9.41 2.83
CA ASP A 197 9.90 -8.08 2.90
C ASP A 197 10.90 -6.99 3.32
N GLU A 198 11.85 -7.30 4.19
CA GLU A 198 12.96 -6.40 4.53
C GLU A 198 13.85 -6.11 3.30
N GLN A 199 14.15 -7.13 2.49
CA GLN A 199 14.93 -6.96 1.26
C GLN A 199 14.19 -6.12 0.22
N ILE A 200 12.89 -6.38 0.01
CA ILE A 200 12.06 -5.58 -0.91
C ILE A 200 11.98 -4.12 -0.43
N SER A 201 11.72 -3.90 0.85
CA SER A 201 11.66 -2.55 1.43
C SER A 201 13.00 -1.81 1.30
N ALA A 202 14.13 -2.49 1.49
CA ALA A 202 15.46 -1.91 1.32
C ALA A 202 15.75 -1.57 -0.15
N LEU A 203 15.36 -2.44 -1.08
CA LEU A 203 15.51 -2.20 -2.52
C LEU A 203 14.71 -0.97 -2.95
N GLU A 204 13.48 -0.82 -2.48
CA GLU A 204 12.63 0.33 -2.81
C GLU A 204 13.19 1.65 -2.24
N LYS A 205 13.64 1.64 -0.98
CA LYS A 205 14.33 2.80 -0.37
C LYS A 205 15.61 3.15 -1.15
N SER A 206 16.31 2.17 -1.71
CA SER A 206 17.50 2.40 -2.55
C SER A 206 17.17 3.00 -3.92
N ILE A 207 15.99 2.70 -4.46
CA ILE A 207 15.49 3.25 -5.73
C ILE A 207 15.02 4.70 -5.52
N GLU A 208 14.35 5.00 -4.40
CA GLU A 208 13.91 6.36 -4.06
C GLU A 208 15.07 7.30 -3.69
N THR A 209 16.17 6.76 -3.16
CA THR A 209 17.38 7.52 -2.80
C THR A 209 18.42 7.63 -3.92
N LYS A 210 18.20 6.98 -5.07
CA LYS A 210 19.08 7.18 -6.24
C LYS A 210 19.04 8.66 -6.65
N PRO A 211 20.20 9.34 -6.76
CA PRO A 211 20.23 10.74 -7.16
C PRO A 211 19.56 10.87 -8.53
N LEU A 212 18.59 11.79 -8.62
CA LEU A 212 17.92 12.18 -9.87
C LEU A 212 18.94 12.23 -11.00
N THR A 213 18.63 11.59 -12.13
CA THR A 213 19.50 11.69 -13.30
C THR A 213 19.66 13.17 -13.69
N LYS A 214 20.78 13.55 -14.31
CA LYS A 214 21.01 14.96 -14.75
C LYS A 214 19.79 15.55 -15.48
N LYS A 215 19.08 14.72 -16.26
CA LYS A 215 17.86 15.10 -16.98
C LYS A 215 16.70 15.45 -16.03
N GLU A 216 16.50 14.66 -14.99
CA GLU A 216 15.44 14.89 -14.00
C GLU A 216 15.78 16.04 -13.05
N GLN A 217 17.06 16.23 -12.71
CA GLN A 217 17.53 17.42 -11.97
C GLN A 217 17.26 18.72 -12.76
N ILE A 218 17.47 18.69 -14.08
CA ILE A 218 17.15 19.83 -14.95
C ILE A 218 15.64 20.09 -14.96
N ILE A 219 14.81 19.05 -15.06
CA ILE A 219 13.34 19.19 -15.04
C ILE A 219 12.84 19.74 -13.70
N GLU A 220 13.35 19.24 -12.58
CA GLU A 220 13.04 19.76 -11.23
C GLU A 220 13.48 21.22 -11.06
N LYS A 221 14.68 21.57 -11.54
CA LYS A 221 15.18 22.94 -11.54
C LYS A 221 14.31 23.88 -12.41
N PHE A 222 13.79 23.39 -13.53
CA PHE A 222 12.85 24.16 -14.36
C PHE A 222 11.48 24.33 -13.69
N LYS A 223 10.97 23.30 -13.00
CA LYS A 223 9.71 23.38 -12.25
C LYS A 223 9.79 24.35 -11.08
N SER A 224 10.88 24.35 -10.32
CA SER A 224 11.07 25.27 -9.19
C SER A 224 11.21 26.73 -9.65
N LEU A 225 11.83 26.97 -10.81
CA LEU A 225 11.89 28.29 -11.45
C LEU A 225 10.53 28.80 -11.96
N LEU A 226 9.64 27.91 -12.41
CA LEU A 226 8.29 28.28 -12.86
C LEU A 226 7.35 28.64 -11.69
N ILE A 227 7.56 28.06 -10.51
CA ILE A 227 6.77 28.35 -9.30
C ILE A 227 7.10 29.74 -8.73
N TRP A 228 8.32 30.25 -8.96
CA TRP A 228 8.77 31.57 -8.47
C TRP A 228 8.38 32.76 -9.38
N LYS A 229 7.69 32.51 -10.49
CA LYS A 229 7.25 33.54 -11.46
C LYS A 229 5.75 33.87 -11.42
N ARG A 230 5.04 33.50 -10.35
CA ARG A 230 3.65 33.89 -10.06
C ARG A 230 3.57 34.58 -8.71
#